data_AF-A0A4R6SJH6-F1
#
_entry.id   AF-A0A4R6SJH6-F1
#
_cell.length_a   1.000
_cell.length_b   1.000
_cell.length_c   1.000
_cell.angle_alpha   90.00
_cell.angle_beta   90.00
_cell.angle_gamma   90.00
#
_symmetry.space_group_name_H-M   'P 1'
#
loop_
_entity.id
_entity.type
_entity.pdbx_description
1 polymer ?
#
loop_
_entity_poly.entity_id
_entity_poly.type
_entity_poly.pdbx_seq_one_letter_code
_entity_poly.pdbx_strand_id
1 'polypeptide(L)'
;MQVSRWPHIQRYLRDHSRPDFIGWYFATGRITLPNPDVAAANEEWADFYEWRLEQRAEELAADRIKRHLVEEWTAGMAYCCRRSAAWARGEEPGEWLPLSERRPDIHAEGEAIVAEIVARLDRPAGRLLPMG
;
A
#
# COMPACT_ATOMS: atom_id res chain seq x y z
N MET A 1 -9.91 -18.37 24.32
CA MET A 1 -9.62 -17.03 23.78
C MET A 1 -9.05 -17.23 22.39
N GLN A 2 -9.69 -16.70 21.36
CA GLN A 2 -9.15 -16.75 19.99
C GLN A 2 -8.01 -15.73 19.92
N VAL A 3 -6.79 -16.19 19.60
CA VAL A 3 -5.64 -15.29 19.43
C VAL A 3 -5.86 -14.53 18.12
N SER A 4 -5.88 -13.19 18.18
CA SER A 4 -5.95 -12.35 16.98
C SER A 4 -4.73 -12.64 16.10
N ARG A 5 -4.89 -12.66 14.77
CA ARG A 5 -3.75 -12.72 13.83
C ARG A 5 -2.79 -11.55 14.04
N TRP A 6 -3.33 -10.39 14.45
CA TRP A 6 -2.59 -9.15 14.66
C TRP A 6 -2.85 -8.61 16.07
N PRO A 7 -2.21 -9.15 17.12
CA PRO A 7 -2.45 -8.73 18.49
C PRO A 7 -2.02 -7.28 18.81
N HIS A 8 -0.93 -6.78 18.23
CA HIS A 8 -0.39 -5.45 18.56
C HIS A 8 -1.19 -4.30 17.91
N ILE A 9 -1.80 -4.55 16.74
CA ILE A 9 -2.60 -3.54 16.03
C ILE A 9 -4.11 -3.76 16.16
N GLN A 10 -4.56 -4.84 16.83
CA GLN A 10 -5.97 -5.22 16.92
C GLN A 10 -6.91 -4.07 17.26
N ARG A 11 -6.53 -3.19 18.20
CA ARG A 11 -7.38 -2.07 18.62
C ARG A 11 -7.65 -1.03 17.52
N TYR A 12 -6.82 -1.01 16.48
CA TYR A 12 -6.90 -0.12 15.32
C TYR A 12 -7.56 -0.78 14.11
N LEU A 13 -7.85 -2.08 14.19
CA LEU A 13 -8.51 -2.88 13.16
C LEU A 13 -10.00 -3.11 13.45
N ARG A 14 -10.60 -2.36 14.40
CA ARG A 14 -12.01 -2.54 14.83
C ARG A 14 -13.00 -2.56 13.66
N ASP A 15 -12.68 -1.84 12.58
CA ASP A 15 -13.30 -1.99 11.27
C ASP A 15 -12.20 -2.23 10.22
N HIS A 16 -12.12 -3.46 9.70
CA HIS A 16 -11.12 -3.85 8.68
C HIS A 16 -11.29 -3.04 7.38
N SER A 17 -12.46 -2.43 7.15
CA SER A 17 -12.71 -1.57 6.00
C SER A 17 -12.11 -0.17 6.14
N ARG A 18 -11.85 0.28 7.37
CA ARG A 18 -11.28 1.60 7.70
C ARG A 18 -10.25 1.50 8.83
N PRO A 19 -9.13 0.81 8.57
CA PRO A 19 -8.06 0.68 9.56
C PRO A 19 -7.52 2.05 9.95
N ASP A 20 -7.35 2.28 11.26
CA ASP A 20 -6.84 3.55 11.80
C ASP A 20 -5.31 3.53 11.92
N PHE A 21 -4.63 3.40 10.78
CA PHE A 21 -3.18 3.43 10.73
C PHE A 21 -2.62 4.78 11.22
N ILE A 22 -3.27 5.89 10.86
CA ILE A 22 -2.83 7.24 11.25
C ILE A 22 -2.91 7.42 12.77
N GLY A 23 -4.02 7.01 13.40
CA GLY A 23 -4.16 7.05 14.85
C GLY A 23 -3.16 6.14 15.56
N TRP A 24 -2.85 4.97 15.00
CA TRP A 24 -1.74 4.14 15.51
C TRP A 24 -0.39 4.85 15.39
N TYR A 25 -0.06 5.37 14.21
CA TYR A 25 1.21 6.02 13.93
C TYR A 25 1.48 7.21 14.86
N PHE A 26 0.48 8.06 15.09
CA PHE A 26 0.61 9.17 16.04
C PHE A 26 0.70 8.70 17.50
N ALA A 27 0.00 7.62 17.87
CA ALA A 27 0.09 7.06 19.21
C ALA A 27 1.48 6.47 19.51
N THR A 28 2.16 5.93 18.51
CA THR A 28 3.50 5.34 18.66
C THR A 28 4.64 6.33 18.42
N GLY A 29 4.40 7.45 17.75
CA GLY A 29 5.42 8.46 17.44
C GLY A 29 6.05 9.18 18.65
N ARG A 30 5.55 8.94 19.88
CA ARG A 30 6.10 9.49 21.14
C ARG A 30 6.89 8.46 21.95
N ILE A 31 7.07 7.25 21.43
CA ILE A 31 7.69 6.14 22.15
C ILE A 31 9.22 6.17 21.96
N THR A 32 9.98 5.93 23.03
CA THR A 32 11.43 5.79 22.99
C THR A 32 11.85 4.45 22.37
N LEU A 33 12.89 4.47 21.53
CA LEU A 33 13.45 3.28 20.87
C LEU A 33 14.72 2.77 21.57
N PRO A 34 15.07 1.47 21.43
CA PRO A 34 14.34 0.43 20.69
C PRO A 34 13.04 0.02 21.40
N ASN A 35 12.04 -0.37 20.62
CA ASN A 35 10.74 -0.81 21.13
C ASN A 35 10.22 -2.05 20.36
N PRO A 36 10.27 -3.25 20.96
CA PRO A 36 9.87 -4.49 20.29
C PRO A 36 8.37 -4.55 19.97
N ASP A 37 7.50 -3.93 20.79
CA ASP A 37 6.05 -3.90 20.52
C ASP A 37 5.73 -3.02 19.31
N VAL A 38 6.44 -1.90 19.13
CA VAL A 38 6.33 -1.05 17.94
C VAL A 38 6.88 -1.77 16.72
N ALA A 39 7.96 -2.52 16.86
CA ALA A 39 8.49 -3.34 15.77
C ALA A 39 7.48 -4.40 15.32
N ALA A 40 6.94 -5.18 16.25
CA ALA A 40 5.92 -6.19 15.97
C ALA A 40 4.65 -5.57 15.36
N ALA A 41 4.19 -4.42 15.88
CA ALA A 41 3.05 -3.71 15.31
C ALA A 41 3.28 -3.26 13.86
N ASN A 42 4.49 -2.83 13.50
CA ASN A 42 4.84 -2.50 12.12
C ASN A 42 4.81 -3.74 11.21
N GLU A 43 5.33 -4.88 11.68
CA GLU A 43 5.26 -6.13 10.92
C GLU A 43 3.82 -6.59 10.70
N GLU A 44 2.99 -6.47 11.73
CA GLU A 44 1.56 -6.76 11.63
C GLU A 44 0.83 -5.82 10.64
N TRP A 45 1.16 -4.52 10.63
CA TRP A 45 0.60 -3.61 9.63
C TRP A 45 1.00 -4.00 8.21
N ALA A 46 2.26 -4.39 7.99
CA ALA A 46 2.71 -4.87 6.69
C ALA A 46 1.93 -6.11 6.22
N ASP A 47 1.81 -7.13 7.10
CA ASP A 47 1.02 -8.34 6.83
C ASP A 47 -0.46 -8.02 6.60
N PHE A 48 -1.05 -7.12 7.39
CA PHE A 48 -2.43 -6.71 7.26
C PHE A 48 -2.73 -6.08 5.89
N TYR A 49 -1.84 -5.21 5.38
CA TYR A 49 -2.05 -4.59 4.07
C TYR A 49 -2.01 -5.61 2.92
N GLU A 50 -1.08 -6.55 2.97
CA GLU A 50 -0.97 -7.61 1.98
C GLU A 50 -2.18 -8.56 2.04
N TRP A 51 -2.56 -9.01 3.23
CA TRP A 51 -3.78 -9.79 3.44
C TRP A 51 -5.02 -9.06 2.91
N ARG A 52 -5.17 -7.77 3.21
CA ARG A 52 -6.33 -6.98 2.78
C ARG A 52 -6.39 -6.85 1.26
N LEU A 53 -5.26 -6.74 0.59
CA LEU A 53 -5.20 -6.75 -0.88
C LEU A 53 -5.72 -8.07 -1.44
N GLU A 54 -5.30 -9.20 -0.88
CA GLU A 54 -5.77 -10.53 -1.29
C GLU A 54 -7.29 -10.68 -1.11
N GLN A 55 -7.85 -10.20 0.01
CA GLN A 55 -9.30 -10.24 0.25
C GLN A 55 -10.12 -9.42 -0.75
N ARG A 56 -9.49 -8.47 -1.46
CA ARG A 56 -10.15 -7.59 -2.43
C ARG A 56 -9.91 -8.03 -3.88
N ALA A 57 -9.33 -9.20 -4.11
CA ALA A 57 -9.02 -9.69 -5.46
C ALA A 57 -10.25 -9.69 -6.39
N GLU A 58 -11.39 -10.19 -5.91
CA GLU A 58 -12.64 -10.21 -6.69
C GLU A 58 -13.19 -8.81 -6.95
N GLU A 59 -13.18 -7.93 -5.94
CA GLU A 59 -13.63 -6.53 -6.06
C GLU A 59 -12.83 -5.76 -7.12
N LEU A 60 -11.52 -6.04 -7.20
CA LEU A 60 -10.59 -5.34 -8.06
C LEU A 60 -10.46 -5.97 -9.46
N ALA A 61 -11.03 -7.16 -9.69
CA ALA A 61 -10.86 -7.90 -10.94
C ALA A 61 -11.38 -7.14 -12.17
N ALA A 62 -12.42 -6.31 -12.01
CA ALA A 62 -13.08 -5.62 -13.12
C ALA A 62 -12.43 -4.26 -13.51
N ASP A 63 -11.54 -3.71 -12.68
CA ASP A 63 -10.94 -2.39 -12.91
C ASP A 63 -9.42 -2.46 -12.75
N ARG A 64 -8.73 -2.57 -13.89
CA ARG A 64 -7.26 -2.67 -13.97
C ARG A 64 -6.55 -1.47 -13.33
N ILE A 65 -7.04 -0.25 -13.57
CA ILE A 65 -6.41 0.97 -13.05
C ILE A 65 -6.57 1.02 -11.53
N LYS A 66 -7.79 0.81 -11.04
CA LYS A 66 -8.06 0.76 -9.60
C LYS A 66 -7.25 -0.34 -8.92
N ARG A 67 -7.17 -1.53 -9.53
CA ARG A 67 -6.35 -2.63 -9.03
C ARG A 67 -4.88 -2.21 -8.89
N HIS A 68 -4.30 -1.66 -9.95
CA HIS A 68 -2.91 -1.21 -9.94
C HIS A 68 -2.65 -0.16 -8.86
N LEU A 69 -3.51 0.85 -8.72
CA LEU A 69 -3.38 1.88 -7.68
C LEU A 69 -3.41 1.29 -6.26
N VAL A 70 -4.26 0.28 -6.03
CA VAL A 70 -4.32 -0.40 -4.72
C VAL A 70 -3.08 -1.27 -4.50
N GLU A 71 -2.61 -1.99 -5.51
CA GLU A 71 -1.38 -2.80 -5.45
C GLU A 71 -0.15 -1.93 -5.16
N GLU A 72 0.01 -0.81 -5.86
CA GLU A 72 1.10 0.14 -5.64
C GLU A 72 1.07 0.74 -4.24
N TRP A 73 -0.10 1.21 -3.80
CA TRP A 73 -0.27 1.78 -2.47
C TRP A 73 0.05 0.75 -1.38
N THR A 74 -0.49 -0.48 -1.50
CA THR A 74 -0.21 -1.58 -0.57
C THR A 74 1.28 -1.91 -0.54
N ALA A 75 1.93 -2.02 -1.69
CA ALA A 75 3.36 -2.27 -1.76
C ALA A 75 4.17 -1.15 -1.09
N GLY A 76 3.76 0.12 -1.25
CA GLY A 76 4.35 1.26 -0.54
C GLY A 76 4.21 1.15 0.96
N MET A 77 2.99 0.94 1.45
CA MET A 77 2.70 0.85 2.89
C MET A 77 3.42 -0.32 3.55
N ALA A 78 3.40 -1.51 2.96
CA ALA A 78 4.10 -2.68 3.49
C ALA A 78 5.62 -2.45 3.57
N TYR A 79 6.21 -1.80 2.55
CA TYR A 79 7.63 -1.44 2.56
C TYR A 79 7.96 -0.44 3.68
N CYS A 80 7.18 0.63 3.82
CA CYS A 80 7.33 1.60 4.90
C CYS A 80 7.25 0.96 6.29
N CYS A 81 6.28 0.07 6.49
CA CYS A 81 6.08 -0.63 7.76
C CYS A 81 7.27 -1.55 8.07
N ARG A 82 7.73 -2.37 7.12
CA ARG A 82 8.89 -3.26 7.33
C ARG A 82 10.17 -2.49 7.70
N ARG A 83 10.43 -1.37 7.03
CA ARG A 83 11.56 -0.48 7.38
C ARG A 83 11.40 0.12 8.78
N SER A 84 10.18 0.55 9.12
CA SER A 84 9.88 1.09 10.44
C SER A 84 10.00 0.03 11.54
N ALA A 85 9.73 -1.24 11.23
CA ALA A 85 9.97 -2.35 12.14
C ALA A 85 11.46 -2.54 12.44
N ALA A 86 12.31 -2.54 11.39
CA ALA A 86 13.76 -2.58 11.56
C ALA A 86 14.26 -1.40 12.42
N TRP A 87 13.84 -0.18 12.08
CA TRP A 87 14.19 1.01 12.86
C TRP A 87 13.72 0.91 14.32
N ALA A 88 12.51 0.40 14.57
CA ALA A 88 11.99 0.21 15.92
C ALA A 88 12.76 -0.86 16.73
N ARG A 89 13.40 -1.83 16.08
CA ARG A 89 14.36 -2.76 16.72
C ARG A 89 15.73 -2.12 17.00
N GLY A 90 15.99 -0.91 16.51
CA GLY A 90 17.30 -0.27 16.54
C GLY A 90 18.23 -0.75 15.43
N GLU A 91 17.69 -1.41 14.40
CA GLU A 91 18.43 -1.87 13.22
C GLU A 91 18.51 -0.74 12.18
N GLU A 92 19.52 -0.81 11.32
CA GLU A 92 19.60 0.05 10.14
C GLU A 92 18.72 -0.52 9.01
N PRO A 93 17.67 0.18 8.56
CA PRO A 93 16.74 -0.32 7.55
C PRO A 93 17.32 -0.36 6.12
N GLY A 94 18.58 0.04 5.93
CA GLY A 94 19.25 0.18 4.64
C GLY A 94 18.78 1.40 3.83
N GLU A 95 19.22 1.51 2.59
CA GLU A 95 18.83 2.61 1.68
C GLU A 95 17.34 2.54 1.30
N TRP A 96 16.74 3.69 1.05
CA TRP A 96 15.37 3.75 0.55
C TRP A 96 15.34 3.40 -0.94
N LEU A 97 14.67 2.30 -1.28
CA LEU A 97 14.56 1.83 -2.66
C LEU A 97 13.26 2.34 -3.31
N PRO A 98 13.33 2.87 -4.54
CA PRO A 98 12.14 3.26 -5.30
C PRO A 98 11.29 2.04 -5.68
N LEU A 99 10.01 2.28 -6.06
CA LEU A 99 9.08 1.22 -6.49
C LEU A 99 9.65 0.39 -7.65
N SER A 100 10.31 1.04 -8.61
CA SER A 100 10.94 0.41 -9.77
C SER A 100 11.94 -0.69 -9.43
N GLU A 101 12.65 -0.57 -8.30
CA GLU A 101 13.64 -1.55 -7.87
C GLU A 101 13.04 -2.64 -6.97
N ARG A 102 12.13 -2.26 -6.07
CA ARG A 102 11.54 -3.20 -5.09
C ARG A 102 10.38 -4.03 -5.64
N ARG A 103 9.64 -3.51 -6.64
CA ARG A 103 8.48 -4.15 -7.30
C ARG A 103 8.44 -3.74 -8.78
N PRO A 104 9.40 -4.22 -9.60
CA PRO A 104 9.49 -3.88 -11.01
C PRO A 104 8.24 -4.30 -11.80
N ASP A 105 7.54 -5.34 -11.35
CA ASP A 105 6.28 -5.80 -11.91
C ASP A 105 5.16 -4.75 -11.79
N ILE A 106 4.98 -4.17 -10.59
CA ILE A 106 3.99 -3.11 -10.35
C ILE A 106 4.40 -1.85 -11.12
N HIS A 107 5.69 -1.48 -11.06
CA HIS A 107 6.16 -0.28 -11.74
C HIS A 107 5.93 -0.32 -13.26
N ALA A 108 6.27 -1.44 -13.91
CA ALA A 108 6.05 -1.61 -15.35
C ALA A 108 4.57 -1.55 -15.73
N GLU A 109 3.67 -2.08 -14.90
CA GLU A 109 2.23 -1.97 -15.11
C GLU A 109 1.74 -0.52 -15.02
N GLY A 110 2.29 0.26 -14.09
CA GLY A 110 1.99 1.69 -13.96
C GLY A 110 2.43 2.49 -15.18
N GLU A 111 3.64 2.24 -15.68
CA GLU A 111 4.13 2.83 -16.93
C GLU A 111 3.20 2.49 -18.11
N ALA A 112 2.72 1.24 -18.20
CA ALA A 112 1.79 0.83 -19.24
C ALA A 112 0.42 1.54 -19.14
N ILE A 113 -0.11 1.71 -17.93
CA ILE A 113 -1.36 2.44 -17.68
C ILE A 113 -1.22 3.91 -18.06
N VAL A 114 -0.12 4.56 -17.66
CA VAL A 114 0.15 5.96 -18.00
C VAL A 114 0.26 6.14 -19.51
N ALA A 115 1.02 5.28 -20.19
CA ALA A 115 1.15 5.32 -21.64
C ALA A 115 -0.21 5.17 -22.35
N GLU A 116 -1.07 4.28 -21.86
CA GLU A 116 -2.42 4.10 -22.39
C GLU A 116 -3.30 5.35 -22.20
N ILE A 117 -3.25 5.98 -21.03
CA ILE A 117 -4.00 7.22 -20.74
C ILE A 117 -3.54 8.34 -21.67
N VAL A 118 -2.23 8.55 -21.81
CA VAL A 118 -1.66 9.58 -22.70
C VAL A 118 -2.09 9.33 -24.14
N ALA A 119 -1.99 8.09 -24.64
CA ALA A 119 -2.40 7.74 -26.00
C ALA A 119 -3.91 7.96 -26.25
N ARG A 120 -4.76 7.88 -25.21
CA ARG A 120 -6.19 8.21 -25.32
C ARG A 120 -6.42 9.72 -25.37
N LEU A 121 -5.65 10.51 -24.64
CA LEU A 121 -5.73 11.97 -24.64
C LEU A 121 -5.23 12.59 -25.94
N ASP A 122 -4.21 12.00 -26.56
CA ASP A 122 -3.64 12.47 -27.83
C ASP A 122 -4.51 12.12 -29.06
N ARG A 123 -5.60 11.36 -28.89
CA ARG A 123 -6.56 11.18 -29.99
C ARG A 123 -7.30 12.50 -30.22
N PRO A 124 -7.25 13.08 -31.43
CA PRO A 124 -8.09 14.22 -31.74
C PRO A 124 -9.55 13.82 -31.52
N ALA A 125 -10.26 14.55 -30.65
CA ALA A 125 -11.71 14.46 -30.55
C ALA A 125 -12.24 14.55 -31.97
N GLY A 126 -12.87 13.46 -32.44
CA GLY A 126 -13.32 13.36 -33.83
C GLY A 126 -14.03 14.65 -34.20
N ARG A 127 -13.49 15.36 -35.20
CA ARG A 127 -14.21 16.44 -35.88
C ARG A 127 -15.58 15.88 -36.24
N LEU A 128 -16.62 16.33 -35.55
CA LEU A 128 -17.97 16.31 -36.09
C LEU A 128 -17.89 17.10 -37.39
N LEU A 129 -17.78 16.39 -38.52
CA LEU A 129 -17.95 17.02 -39.82
C LEU A 129 -19.39 17.51 -39.88
N PRO A 130 -19.64 18.79 -40.21
CA PRO A 130 -21.00 19.23 -40.49
C PRO A 130 -21.46 18.48 -41.74
N MET A 131 -22.51 17.68 -41.59
CA MET A 131 -23.27 17.15 -42.72
C MET A 131 -23.95 18.34 -43.40
N GLY A 132 -23.36 18.80 -44.51
CA GLY A 132 -23.95 19.72 -45.47
C GLY A 132 -24.48 18.96 -46.68
#